data_AF-A0A9R1P4F2-F1
#
_entry.id   AF-A0A9R1P4F2-F1
#
_cell.length_a   1.000
_cell.length_b   1.000
_cell.length_c   1.000
_cell.angle_alpha   90.00
_cell.angle_beta   90.00
_cell.angle_gamma   90.00
#
_symmetry.space_group_name_H-M   'P 1'
#
loop_
_entity.id
_entity.type
_entity.pdbx_description
1 polymer ?
#
loop_
_entity_poly.entity_id
_entity_poly.type
_entity_poly.pdbx_seq_one_letter_code
_entity_poly.pdbx_strand_id
1 'polypeptide(L)'
;MAASRALAALLAVVVLVVCSPAPRVLATDPTQLQDFCVADIMNPVVVNGFVCKNMKMVTANDFFLPGLNKPGMLNAQGSAVTPVTLLVGFVTSNQQDGKNLLFTKQLVEGDVFVFPQGLIHFQVNNGKVPAVAIAALSSQDAGVITIANAVFGSTPPISDLILAKAFMTEKDTVDWIQAKFAPAMSGNSSMGGGGYDMPPGGGEGEGGNSTGGGGGYYPGMRKRKP
;
A
#
# COMPACT_ATOMS: atom_id res chain seq x y z
N MET A 1 13.62 -41.70 41.15
CA MET A 1 13.78 -41.99 39.70
C MET A 1 12.73 -41.34 38.80
N ALA A 2 11.44 -41.28 39.17
CA ALA A 2 10.38 -40.69 38.33
C ALA A 2 10.57 -39.18 38.03
N ALA A 3 10.95 -38.37 39.02
CA ALA A 3 11.11 -36.92 38.86
C ALA A 3 12.24 -36.52 37.87
N SER A 4 13.34 -37.28 37.83
CA SER A 4 14.45 -37.06 36.88
C SER A 4 14.06 -37.38 35.44
N ARG A 5 13.21 -38.39 35.23
CA ARG A 5 12.68 -38.74 33.90
C ARG A 5 11.69 -37.70 33.39
N ALA A 6 10.86 -37.14 34.29
CA ALA A 6 9.93 -36.07 33.96
C ALA A 6 10.67 -34.76 33.58
N LEU A 7 11.72 -34.40 34.33
CA LEU A 7 12.53 -33.23 34.03
C LEU A 7 13.29 -33.38 32.70
N ALA A 8 13.85 -34.56 32.42
CA ALA A 8 14.50 -34.86 31.15
C ALA A 8 13.52 -34.82 29.97
N ALA A 9 12.29 -35.33 30.15
CA ALA A 9 11.23 -35.24 29.14
C ALA A 9 10.81 -33.80 28.87
N LEU A 10 10.66 -32.97 29.92
CA LEU A 10 10.36 -31.54 29.79
C LEU A 10 11.45 -30.78 29.05
N LEU A 11 12.72 -31.02 29.39
CA LEU A 11 13.86 -30.42 28.68
C LEU A 11 13.92 -30.86 27.22
N ALA A 12 13.67 -32.14 26.92
CA ALA A 12 13.63 -32.64 25.54
C ALA A 12 12.50 -31.99 24.72
N VAL A 13 11.33 -31.79 25.31
CA VAL A 13 10.20 -31.09 24.65
C VAL A 13 10.53 -29.61 24.42
N VAL A 14 11.14 -28.92 25.39
CA VAL A 14 11.56 -27.52 25.23
C VAL A 14 12.62 -27.40 24.12
N VAL A 15 13.60 -28.30 24.06
CA VAL A 15 14.60 -28.32 22.98
C VAL A 15 13.96 -28.59 21.63
N LEU A 16 13.00 -29.51 21.52
CA LEU A 16 12.30 -29.78 20.26
C LEU A 16 11.43 -28.60 19.79
N VAL A 17 10.81 -27.86 20.71
CA VAL A 17 10.01 -26.66 20.38
C VAL A 17 10.93 -25.51 19.96
N VAL A 18 12.03 -25.27 20.68
CA VAL A 18 12.98 -24.19 20.38
C VAL A 18 13.83 -24.48 19.13
N CYS A 19 14.11 -25.76 18.86
CA CYS A 19 14.91 -26.20 17.71
C CYS A 19 14.06 -26.58 16.50
N SER A 20 12.73 -26.44 16.56
CA SER A 20 11.91 -26.55 15.36
C SER A 20 12.23 -25.35 14.47
N PRO A 21 12.77 -25.55 13.24
CA PRO A 21 12.92 -24.46 12.31
C PRO A 21 11.52 -24.05 11.91
N ALA A 22 10.97 -23.01 12.54
CA ALA A 22 9.78 -22.37 12.04
C ALA A 22 10.04 -22.05 10.55
N PRO A 23 9.24 -22.56 9.61
CA PRO A 23 9.48 -22.33 8.20
C PRO A 23 9.46 -20.82 7.98
N ARG A 24 10.62 -20.25 7.64
CA ARG A 24 10.70 -18.88 7.16
C ARG A 24 10.09 -18.92 5.77
N VAL A 25 8.81 -18.53 5.68
CA VAL A 25 8.12 -18.35 4.41
C VAL A 25 8.81 -17.17 3.72
N LEU A 26 9.75 -17.47 2.84
CA LEU A 26 10.30 -16.49 1.91
C LEU A 26 9.49 -16.65 0.62
N ALA A 27 8.60 -15.69 0.37
CA ALA A 27 7.91 -15.57 -0.90
C ALA A 27 8.83 -14.81 -1.85
N THR A 28 9.72 -15.55 -2.53
CA THR A 28 10.51 -15.06 -3.66
C THR A 28 10.18 -15.88 -4.89
N ASP A 29 10.37 -15.32 -6.08
CA ASP A 29 10.15 -16.06 -7.31
C ASP A 29 11.02 -17.33 -7.36
N PRO A 30 10.50 -18.44 -7.91
CA PRO A 30 11.28 -19.65 -8.10
C PRO A 30 12.47 -19.36 -9.04
N THR A 31 13.62 -19.96 -8.72
CA THR A 31 14.81 -19.84 -9.56
C THR A 31 14.56 -20.44 -10.94
N GLN A 32 15.06 -19.79 -12.00
CA GLN A 32 14.92 -20.29 -13.36
C GLN A 32 15.68 -21.61 -13.56
N LEU A 33 15.04 -22.58 -14.21
CA LEU A 33 15.63 -23.90 -14.51
C LEU A 33 16.34 -23.95 -15.88
N GLN A 34 16.22 -22.90 -16.67
CA GLN A 34 16.65 -22.78 -18.06
C GLN A 34 16.96 -21.32 -18.38
N ASP A 35 17.66 -21.05 -19.48
CA ASP A 35 18.14 -19.70 -19.82
C ASP A 35 17.01 -18.66 -19.94
N PHE A 36 15.87 -19.05 -20.53
CA PHE A 36 14.69 -18.21 -20.59
C PHE A 36 13.39 -19.01 -20.75
N CYS A 37 12.28 -18.40 -20.32
CA CYS A 37 10.91 -18.87 -20.52
C CYS A 37 10.03 -17.65 -20.81
N VAL A 38 9.83 -17.34 -22.10
CA VAL A 38 8.92 -16.25 -22.50
C VAL A 38 7.48 -16.68 -22.23
N ALA A 39 6.72 -15.88 -21.48
CA ALA A 39 5.33 -16.21 -21.14
C ALA A 39 4.43 -16.32 -22.39
N ASP A 40 3.66 -17.41 -22.45
CA ASP A 40 2.57 -17.62 -23.40
C ASP A 40 1.25 -17.20 -22.77
N ILE A 41 0.94 -15.90 -22.91
CA ILE A 41 -0.25 -15.27 -22.31
C ILE A 41 -1.59 -15.71 -22.92
N MET A 42 -1.56 -16.44 -24.05
CA MET A 42 -2.77 -16.93 -24.71
C MET A 42 -3.04 -18.41 -24.37
N ASN A 43 -2.18 -19.03 -23.57
CA ASN A 43 -2.32 -20.43 -23.22
C ASN A 43 -3.47 -20.63 -22.21
N PRO A 44 -4.39 -21.58 -22.42
CA PRO A 44 -5.50 -21.82 -21.49
C PRO A 44 -5.07 -22.54 -20.20
N VAL A 45 -3.86 -23.09 -20.15
CA VAL A 45 -3.37 -23.85 -18.99
C VAL A 45 -2.93 -22.90 -17.88
N VAL A 46 -3.47 -23.10 -16.67
CA VAL A 46 -3.14 -22.31 -15.47
C VAL A 46 -2.06 -23.04 -14.66
N VAL A 47 -0.94 -22.34 -14.41
CA VAL A 47 0.17 -22.80 -13.57
C VAL A 47 0.58 -21.67 -12.62
N ASN A 48 1.46 -21.95 -11.65
CA ASN A 48 2.08 -20.87 -10.87
C ASN A 48 3.01 -20.04 -11.78
N GLY A 49 2.58 -18.83 -12.14
CA GLY A 49 3.23 -17.99 -13.16
C GLY A 49 2.57 -18.15 -14.52
N PHE A 50 3.37 -18.42 -15.56
CA PHE A 50 2.90 -18.58 -16.93
C PHE A 50 3.53 -19.80 -17.61
N VAL A 51 2.80 -20.38 -18.55
CA VAL A 51 3.35 -21.40 -19.46
C VAL A 51 4.35 -20.73 -20.42
N CYS A 52 5.43 -21.41 -20.77
CA CYS A 52 6.42 -20.89 -21.71
C CYS A 52 5.97 -21.05 -23.17
N LYS A 53 6.26 -20.07 -24.02
CA LYS A 53 6.21 -20.21 -25.48
C LYS A 53 7.19 -21.29 -25.95
N ASN A 54 6.89 -21.90 -27.09
CA ASN A 54 7.83 -22.82 -27.73
C ASN A 54 9.09 -22.07 -28.21
N MET A 55 10.27 -22.65 -27.98
CA MET A 55 11.58 -22.09 -28.35
C MET A 55 11.64 -21.62 -29.82
N LYS A 56 10.99 -22.33 -30.75
CA LYS A 56 10.99 -21.98 -32.18
C LYS A 56 10.16 -20.74 -32.53
N MET A 57 9.30 -20.30 -31.61
CA MET A 57 8.43 -19.14 -31.78
C MET A 57 8.97 -17.91 -31.06
N VAL A 58 10.01 -18.08 -30.24
CA VAL A 58 10.64 -16.97 -29.50
C VAL A 58 11.57 -16.19 -30.42
N THR A 59 11.47 -14.87 -30.35
CA THR A 59 12.24 -13.92 -31.16
C THR A 59 12.86 -12.83 -30.28
N ALA A 60 13.78 -12.04 -30.83
CA ALA A 60 14.39 -10.91 -30.11
C ALA A 60 13.34 -9.88 -29.64
N ASN A 61 12.23 -9.75 -30.36
CA ASN A 61 11.15 -8.83 -29.99
C ASN A 61 10.44 -9.26 -28.69
N ASP A 62 10.49 -10.53 -28.30
CA ASP A 62 9.91 -11.01 -27.04
C ASP A 62 10.70 -10.53 -25.80
N PHE A 63 11.94 -10.07 -25.99
CA PHE A 63 12.79 -9.53 -24.92
C PHE A 63 12.93 -8.01 -24.97
N PHE A 64 12.26 -7.35 -25.91
CA PHE A 64 12.39 -5.92 -26.14
C PHE A 64 11.14 -5.17 -25.68
N LEU A 65 11.31 -4.25 -24.71
CA LEU A 65 10.25 -3.37 -24.23
C LEU A 65 10.58 -1.89 -24.56
N PRO A 66 9.95 -1.30 -25.59
CA PRO A 66 10.11 0.12 -25.89
C PRO A 66 9.21 0.98 -25.00
N GLY A 67 9.55 2.27 -24.87
CA GLY A 67 8.62 3.29 -24.36
C GLY A 67 8.74 3.63 -22.87
N LEU A 68 9.67 3.04 -22.13
CA LEU A 68 9.94 3.43 -20.73
C LEU A 68 10.44 4.89 -20.61
N ASN A 69 10.91 5.46 -21.72
CA ASN A 69 11.32 6.86 -21.84
C ASN A 69 10.16 7.84 -22.09
N LYS A 70 8.91 7.36 -22.19
CA LYS A 70 7.73 8.20 -22.39
C LYS A 70 6.91 8.27 -21.10
N PRO A 71 6.60 9.47 -20.56
CA PRO A 71 5.71 9.61 -19.42
C PRO A 71 4.33 8.99 -19.68
N GLY A 72 3.80 8.25 -18.71
CA GLY A 72 2.41 7.76 -18.73
C GLY A 72 1.38 8.87 -18.48
N MET A 73 0.10 8.58 -18.76
CA MET A 73 -1.01 9.49 -18.46
C MET A 73 -1.25 9.59 -16.95
N LEU A 74 -1.52 10.81 -16.46
CA LEU A 74 -1.95 11.09 -15.09
C LEU A 74 -3.21 10.27 -14.76
N ASN A 75 -3.18 9.42 -13.73
CA ASN A 75 -4.40 8.89 -13.12
C ASN A 75 -5.04 9.94 -12.19
N ALA A 76 -6.26 9.69 -11.70
CA ALA A 76 -6.97 10.60 -10.77
C ALA A 76 -6.19 10.88 -9.47
N GLN A 77 -5.13 10.10 -9.20
CA GLN A 77 -4.19 10.25 -8.09
C GLN A 77 -2.99 11.14 -8.45
N GLY A 78 -2.96 11.77 -9.63
CA GLY A 78 -2.01 12.83 -9.99
C GLY A 78 -0.59 12.37 -10.32
N SER A 79 -0.37 11.08 -10.63
CA SER A 79 0.97 10.58 -10.96
C SER A 79 1.28 10.70 -12.45
N ALA A 80 2.00 11.77 -12.83
CA ALA A 80 2.72 11.84 -14.09
C ALA A 80 4.07 12.48 -13.86
N VAL A 81 4.92 12.40 -14.88
CA VAL A 81 6.26 11.84 -14.73
C VAL A 81 7.25 12.88 -15.31
N THR A 82 7.89 13.74 -14.49
CA THR A 82 9.04 14.63 -14.85
C THR A 82 10.11 14.62 -13.73
N PRO A 83 11.43 14.69 -13.93
CA PRO A 83 12.38 14.53 -12.81
C PRO A 83 12.39 15.75 -11.87
N VAL A 84 11.63 15.73 -10.76
CA VAL A 84 11.68 16.72 -9.66
C VAL A 84 11.30 16.04 -8.32
N THR A 85 11.77 16.65 -7.23
CA THR A 85 11.66 16.25 -5.81
C THR A 85 10.45 15.38 -5.46
N LEU A 86 10.70 14.09 -5.20
CA LEU A 86 9.70 13.13 -4.77
C LEU A 86 9.88 12.82 -3.27
N LEU A 87 8.85 13.04 -2.45
CA LEU A 87 8.87 12.55 -1.08
C LEU A 87 8.46 11.08 -1.09
N VAL A 88 9.34 10.22 -0.61
CA VAL A 88 9.06 8.79 -0.47
C VAL A 88 9.18 8.38 0.99
N GLY A 89 8.48 7.29 1.34
CA GLY A 89 8.67 6.67 2.64
C GLY A 89 7.96 5.35 2.81
N PHE A 90 8.35 4.62 3.84
CA PHE A 90 7.69 3.39 4.28
C PHE A 90 7.55 3.34 5.80
N VAL A 91 6.60 2.54 6.24
CA VAL A 91 6.31 2.33 7.65
C VAL A 91 6.58 0.87 8.00
N THR A 92 7.36 0.64 9.06
CA THR A 92 7.48 -0.70 9.64
C THR A 92 6.24 -1.04 10.44
N SER A 93 5.84 -2.32 10.41
CA SER A 93 4.67 -2.80 11.13
C SER A 93 5.09 -3.69 12.30
N ASN A 94 4.49 -3.47 13.47
CA ASN A 94 4.56 -4.37 14.63
C ASN A 94 5.99 -4.77 14.99
N GLN A 95 6.87 -3.79 15.20
CA GLN A 95 8.23 -4.08 15.66
C GLN A 95 8.23 -4.71 17.05
N GLN A 96 9.37 -5.29 17.47
CA GLN A 96 9.49 -6.00 18.74
C GLN A 96 9.16 -5.14 19.97
N ASP A 97 9.30 -3.82 19.86
CA ASP A 97 8.96 -2.85 20.89
C ASP A 97 7.51 -2.33 20.78
N GLY A 98 6.69 -2.95 19.93
CA GLY A 98 5.30 -2.57 19.66
C GLY A 98 5.14 -1.30 18.83
N LYS A 99 6.23 -0.70 18.33
CA LYS A 99 6.18 0.56 17.57
C LYS A 99 6.14 0.32 16.07
N ASN A 100 5.60 1.31 15.38
CA ASN A 100 5.69 1.47 13.93
C ASN A 100 6.63 2.64 13.64
N LEU A 101 7.64 2.44 12.79
CA LEU A 101 8.64 3.45 12.48
C LEU A 101 8.44 3.93 11.04
N LEU A 102 8.40 5.26 10.87
CA LEU A 102 8.32 5.91 9.57
C LEU A 102 9.73 6.28 9.08
N PHE A 103 10.09 5.79 7.90
CA PHE A 103 11.31 6.16 7.18
C PHE A 103 10.92 7.01 5.98
N THR A 104 11.48 8.22 5.86
CA THR A 104 11.18 9.14 4.75
C THR A 104 12.42 9.76 4.16
N LYS A 105 12.37 10.05 2.87
CA LYS A 105 13.42 10.77 2.15
C LYS A 105 12.82 11.58 1.01
N GLN A 106 13.36 12.77 0.79
CA GLN A 106 13.11 13.52 -0.43
C GLN A 106 14.18 13.14 -1.46
N LEU A 107 13.74 12.60 -2.60
CA LEU A 107 14.58 12.16 -3.69
C LEU A 107 14.68 13.25 -4.75
N VAL A 108 15.87 13.47 -5.28
CA VAL A 108 16.10 14.28 -6.50
C VAL A 108 16.46 13.36 -7.68
N GLU A 109 16.63 13.94 -8.87
CA GLU A 109 17.05 13.18 -10.05
C GLU A 109 18.37 12.42 -9.79
N GLY A 110 18.39 11.13 -10.12
CA GLY A 110 19.53 10.24 -9.90
C GLY A 110 19.56 9.55 -8.53
N ASP A 111 18.71 9.96 -7.57
CA ASP A 111 18.61 9.28 -6.28
C ASP A 111 17.90 7.92 -6.40
N VAL A 112 18.35 6.97 -5.58
CA VAL A 112 17.73 5.64 -5.46
C VAL A 112 17.24 5.44 -4.03
N PHE A 113 16.05 4.87 -3.90
CA PHE A 113 15.45 4.51 -2.61
C PHE A 113 14.93 3.08 -2.66
N VAL A 114 15.13 2.32 -1.58
CA VAL A 114 14.76 0.91 -1.49
C VAL A 114 13.58 0.76 -0.55
N PHE A 115 12.52 0.10 -1.02
CA PHE A 115 11.39 -0.32 -0.21
C PHE A 115 11.53 -1.80 0.16
N PRO A 116 11.58 -2.16 1.45
CA PRO A 116 11.56 -3.55 1.86
C PRO A 116 10.24 -4.24 1.45
N GLN A 117 10.32 -5.54 1.12
CA GLN A 117 9.18 -6.32 0.67
C GLN A 117 8.05 -6.34 1.73
N GLY A 118 6.82 -6.12 1.26
CA GLY A 118 5.61 -6.25 2.08
C GLY A 118 5.33 -5.10 3.04
N LEU A 119 6.15 -4.05 3.06
CA LEU A 119 5.89 -2.86 3.88
C LEU A 119 5.01 -1.85 3.17
N ILE A 120 4.16 -1.20 3.96
CA ILE A 120 3.36 -0.05 3.53
C ILE A 120 4.32 1.07 3.16
N HIS A 121 4.19 1.59 1.95
CA HIS A 121 5.01 2.69 1.47
C HIS A 121 4.20 3.66 0.62
N PHE A 122 4.74 4.86 0.42
CA PHE A 122 4.09 5.93 -0.32
C PHE A 122 5.09 6.78 -1.08
N GLN A 123 4.59 7.46 -2.10
CA GLN A 123 5.30 8.47 -2.86
C GLN A 123 4.37 9.67 -3.02
N VAL A 124 4.87 10.87 -2.77
CA VAL A 124 4.14 12.13 -2.91
C VAL A 124 4.99 13.11 -3.69
N ASN A 125 4.43 13.62 -4.78
CA ASN A 125 5.05 14.71 -5.53
C ASN A 125 4.81 16.04 -4.79
N ASN A 126 5.85 16.58 -4.17
CA ASN A 126 5.80 17.90 -3.51
C ASN A 126 6.27 19.04 -4.44
N GLY A 127 6.61 18.73 -5.68
CA GLY A 127 7.02 19.69 -6.71
C GLY A 127 5.82 20.39 -7.36
N LYS A 128 6.11 21.47 -8.11
CA LYS A 128 5.12 22.21 -8.91
C LYS A 128 4.93 21.63 -10.31
N VAL A 129 5.75 20.65 -10.67
CA VAL A 129 5.74 19.97 -11.98
C VAL A 129 5.57 18.47 -11.74
N PRO A 130 5.12 17.69 -12.73
CA PRO A 130 4.96 16.24 -12.58
C PRO A 130 6.30 15.55 -12.19
N ALA A 131 6.27 14.38 -11.52
CA ALA A 131 7.42 13.65 -10.93
C ALA A 131 7.63 12.23 -11.53
N VAL A 132 8.81 11.88 -12.11
CA VAL A 132 9.15 10.51 -12.57
C VAL A 132 9.86 9.71 -11.49
N ALA A 133 9.41 8.48 -11.28
CA ALA A 133 10.24 7.43 -10.71
C ALA A 133 10.12 6.14 -11.52
N ILE A 134 11.22 5.40 -11.64
CA ILE A 134 11.25 4.04 -12.16
C ILE A 134 11.40 3.11 -10.96
N ALA A 135 10.49 2.15 -10.82
CA ALA A 135 10.58 1.13 -9.79
C ALA A 135 11.03 -0.19 -10.42
N ALA A 136 12.05 -0.81 -9.82
CA ALA A 136 12.46 -2.17 -10.12
C ALA A 136 12.06 -3.06 -8.94
N LEU A 137 11.38 -4.17 -9.22
CA LEU A 137 10.90 -5.11 -8.20
C LEU A 137 11.57 -6.47 -8.43
N SER A 138 11.83 -7.18 -7.34
CA SER A 138 12.50 -8.49 -7.37
C SER A 138 11.53 -9.64 -7.63
N SER A 139 10.35 -9.37 -8.18
CA SER A 139 9.39 -10.39 -8.59
C SER A 139 8.76 -10.05 -9.94
N GLN A 140 8.58 -11.07 -10.77
CA GLN A 140 7.87 -11.06 -12.05
C GLN A 140 6.38 -10.73 -11.89
N ASP A 141 5.82 -10.93 -10.70
CA ASP A 141 4.47 -10.54 -10.33
C ASP A 141 4.43 -10.04 -8.87
N ALA A 142 5.05 -8.88 -8.66
CA ALA A 142 5.13 -8.30 -7.32
C ALA A 142 3.77 -7.92 -6.72
N GLY A 143 2.73 -7.80 -7.56
CA GLY A 143 1.41 -7.30 -7.18
C GLY A 143 1.43 -5.84 -6.70
N VAL A 144 0.25 -5.23 -6.59
CA VAL A 144 0.07 -3.92 -5.98
C VAL A 144 -1.19 -3.93 -5.13
N ILE A 145 -1.07 -3.57 -3.86
CA ILE A 145 -2.21 -3.42 -2.94
C ILE A 145 -2.34 -1.95 -2.58
N THR A 146 -3.29 -1.27 -3.22
CA THR A 146 -3.68 0.09 -2.85
C THR A 146 -4.53 0.05 -1.59
N ILE A 147 -3.91 0.28 -0.43
CA ILE A 147 -4.52 0.07 0.90
C ILE A 147 -5.89 0.70 1.04
N ALA A 148 -6.04 1.98 0.68
CA ALA A 148 -7.31 2.68 0.82
C ALA A 148 -8.43 2.04 -0.02
N ASN A 149 -8.14 1.68 -1.27
CA ASN A 149 -9.12 1.01 -2.14
C ASN A 149 -9.39 -0.44 -1.70
N ALA A 150 -8.38 -1.16 -1.19
CA ALA A 150 -8.56 -2.51 -0.68
C ALA A 150 -9.42 -2.55 0.59
N VAL A 151 -9.32 -1.53 1.45
CA VAL A 151 -10.07 -1.43 2.71
C VAL A 151 -11.46 -0.84 2.51
N PHE A 152 -11.58 0.24 1.72
CA PHE A 152 -12.83 1.01 1.58
C PHE A 152 -13.53 0.85 0.23
N GLY A 153 -12.89 0.26 -0.78
CA GLY A 153 -13.44 0.05 -2.13
C GLY A 153 -13.54 -1.43 -2.55
N SER A 154 -13.46 -2.36 -1.60
CA SER A 154 -13.55 -3.79 -1.91
C SER A 154 -14.93 -4.17 -2.45
N THR A 155 -14.99 -5.23 -3.27
CA THR A 155 -16.25 -5.83 -3.73
C THR A 155 -16.23 -7.33 -3.41
N PRO A 156 -17.10 -7.82 -2.49
CA PRO A 156 -18.07 -7.07 -1.69
C PRO A 156 -17.39 -6.10 -0.68
N PRO A 157 -18.10 -5.03 -0.25
CA PRO A 157 -17.56 -4.08 0.73
C PRO A 157 -17.38 -4.73 2.10
N ILE A 158 -16.30 -4.36 2.81
CA ILE A 158 -16.14 -4.71 4.23
C ILE A 158 -17.24 -4.00 5.03
N SER A 159 -17.84 -4.70 5.99
CA SER A 159 -18.88 -4.13 6.86
C SER A 159 -18.39 -2.84 7.52
N ASP A 160 -19.20 -1.81 7.37
CA ASP A 160 -19.08 -0.51 8.01
C ASP A 160 -18.85 -0.59 9.53
N LEU A 161 -19.53 -1.49 10.23
CA LEU A 161 -19.38 -1.71 11.67
C LEU A 161 -17.99 -2.27 12.02
N ILE A 162 -17.45 -3.18 11.20
CA ILE A 162 -16.11 -3.74 11.40
C ILE A 162 -15.07 -2.63 11.20
N LEU A 163 -15.19 -1.85 10.14
CA LEU A 163 -14.29 -0.73 9.85
C LEU A 163 -14.42 0.37 10.91
N ALA A 164 -15.63 0.73 11.32
CA ALA A 164 -15.88 1.72 12.36
C ALA A 164 -15.20 1.31 13.67
N LYS A 165 -15.33 0.04 14.06
CA LYS A 165 -14.64 -0.50 15.23
C LYS A 165 -13.12 -0.55 15.07
N ALA A 166 -12.62 -0.96 13.90
CA ALA A 166 -11.19 -1.09 13.63
C ALA A 166 -10.47 0.27 13.60
N PHE A 167 -11.10 1.28 12.99
CA PHE A 167 -10.58 2.64 12.86
C PHE A 167 -11.00 3.58 13.99
N MET A 168 -11.73 3.06 14.99
CA MET A 168 -12.23 3.83 16.14
C MET A 168 -13.02 5.08 15.71
N THR A 169 -13.94 4.89 14.77
CA THR A 169 -14.76 5.95 14.17
C THR A 169 -16.23 5.53 14.09
N GLU A 170 -17.07 6.39 13.51
CA GLU A 170 -18.50 6.16 13.34
C GLU A 170 -18.82 5.52 12.00
N LYS A 171 -19.94 4.79 11.95
CA LYS A 171 -20.44 4.12 10.74
C LYS A 171 -20.62 5.11 9.59
N ASP A 172 -21.21 6.27 9.87
CA ASP A 172 -21.48 7.30 8.85
C ASP A 172 -20.19 7.85 8.22
N THR A 173 -19.11 7.95 9.02
CA THR A 173 -17.79 8.33 8.50
C THR A 173 -17.24 7.24 7.58
N VAL A 174 -17.39 5.97 7.94
CA VAL A 174 -16.97 4.86 7.09
C VAL A 174 -17.79 4.83 5.79
N ASP A 175 -19.11 4.95 5.87
CA ASP A 175 -20.00 4.97 4.71
C ASP A 175 -19.61 6.12 3.77
N TRP A 176 -19.30 7.31 4.32
CA TRP A 176 -18.80 8.44 3.55
C TRP A 176 -17.46 8.15 2.86
N ILE A 177 -16.50 7.52 3.55
CA ILE A 177 -15.22 7.14 2.94
C ILE A 177 -15.45 6.11 1.84
N GLN A 178 -16.22 5.04 2.09
CA GLN A 178 -16.51 3.99 1.11
C GLN A 178 -17.18 4.56 -0.14
N ALA A 179 -18.08 5.55 0.01
CA ALA A 179 -18.71 6.23 -1.12
C ALA A 179 -17.71 6.96 -2.04
N LYS A 180 -16.54 7.39 -1.53
CA LYS A 180 -15.48 7.99 -2.36
C LYS A 180 -14.75 6.97 -3.25
N PHE A 181 -14.87 5.68 -2.93
CA PHE A 181 -14.28 4.58 -3.70
C PHE A 181 -15.31 3.80 -4.53
N ALA A 182 -16.59 4.15 -4.46
CA ALA A 182 -17.61 3.55 -5.29
C ALA A 182 -17.32 3.83 -6.78
N PRO A 183 -17.48 2.84 -7.68
CA PRO A 183 -17.36 3.09 -9.11
C PRO A 183 -18.36 4.17 -9.50
N ALA A 184 -17.91 5.16 -10.27
CA ALA A 184 -18.78 6.21 -10.79
C ALA A 184 -19.96 5.54 -11.50
N MET A 185 -21.16 5.69 -10.94
CA MET A 185 -22.38 5.32 -11.64
C MET A 185 -22.36 6.05 -12.97
N SER A 186 -22.37 5.29 -14.08
CA SER A 186 -22.46 5.81 -15.44
C SER A 186 -23.74 6.64 -15.58
N GLY A 187 -23.63 7.92 -15.25
CA GLY A 187 -24.69 8.91 -15.27
C GLY A 187 -24.05 10.25 -15.56
N ASN A 188 -24.34 10.78 -16.74
CA ASN A 188 -23.79 11.98 -17.32
C ASN A 188 -23.98 13.21 -16.41
N SER A 189 -22.90 13.73 -15.80
CA SER A 189 -22.87 15.11 -15.32
C SER A 189 -21.42 15.57 -15.07
N SER A 190 -21.03 16.60 -15.82
CA SER A 190 -19.88 17.44 -15.55
C SER A 190 -19.99 18.07 -14.16
N MET A 191 -18.94 17.98 -13.36
CA MET A 191 -18.54 18.85 -12.25
C MET A 191 -17.30 18.16 -11.65
N GLY A 192 -16.09 18.71 -11.59
CA GLY A 192 -15.71 20.08 -11.24
C GLY A 192 -14.98 20.00 -9.90
N GLY A 193 -13.64 20.03 -9.94
CA GLY A 193 -12.73 20.36 -8.83
C GLY A 193 -12.91 19.63 -7.49
N GLY A 194 -12.06 18.65 -7.20
CA GLY A 194 -11.95 18.02 -5.88
C GLY A 194 -11.43 18.99 -4.82
N GLY A 195 -12.35 19.60 -4.07
CA GLY A 195 -12.07 20.17 -2.76
C GLY A 195 -11.97 19.06 -1.71
N TYR A 196 -11.11 19.26 -0.70
CA TYR A 196 -11.06 18.41 0.49
C TYR A 196 -12.28 18.73 1.36
N ASP A 197 -13.43 18.13 1.06
CA ASP A 197 -14.58 18.25 1.95
C ASP A 197 -14.31 17.44 3.21
N MET A 198 -14.28 18.13 4.36
CA MET A 198 -14.23 17.50 5.67
C MET A 198 -15.47 16.61 5.89
N PRO A 199 -15.36 15.50 6.64
CA PRO A 199 -16.52 14.69 6.98
C PRO A 199 -17.56 15.55 7.74
N PRO A 200 -18.87 15.31 7.54
CA PRO A 200 -19.89 15.97 8.34
C PRO A 200 -19.66 15.62 9.82
N GLY A 201 -19.51 16.66 10.65
CA GLY A 201 -19.36 16.48 12.09
C GLY A 201 -20.63 15.88 12.68
N GLY A 202 -20.50 14.74 13.37
CA GLY A 202 -21.57 14.14 14.15
C GLY A 202 -22.05 15.10 15.23
N GLY A 203 -23.35 15.39 15.24
CA GLY A 203 -23.99 16.24 16.22
C GLY A 203 -25.47 15.90 16.34
N GLU A 204 -25.79 14.96 17.21
CA GLU A 204 -27.11 14.90 17.85
C GLU A 204 -27.04 15.71 19.16
N GLY A 205 -27.89 16.73 19.27
CA GLY A 205 -28.00 17.57 20.47
C GLY A 205 -29.09 18.63 20.30
N GLU A 206 -30.11 18.54 21.15
CA GLU A 206 -31.40 19.24 21.15
C GLU A 206 -31.34 20.77 21.36
N GLY A 207 -32.50 21.42 21.21
CA GLY A 207 -32.69 22.86 21.02
C GLY A 207 -32.27 23.81 22.15
N GLY A 208 -32.11 25.09 21.78
CA GLY A 208 -31.87 26.18 22.72
C GLY A 208 -31.58 27.52 22.03
N ASN A 209 -32.12 28.60 22.56
CA ASN A 209 -32.35 29.89 21.91
C ASN A 209 -31.23 30.92 22.18
N SER A 210 -30.95 31.78 21.18
CA SER A 210 -30.58 33.21 21.26
C SER A 210 -29.23 33.72 21.82
N THR A 211 -28.69 34.66 21.02
CA THR A 211 -27.84 35.85 21.30
C THR A 211 -26.31 35.74 21.42
N GLY A 212 -25.63 36.66 20.71
CA GLY A 212 -24.41 37.32 21.19
C GLY A 212 -23.15 37.12 20.36
N GLY A 213 -22.71 38.15 19.64
CA GLY A 213 -21.45 38.16 18.89
C GLY A 213 -20.18 38.29 19.75
N GLY A 214 -19.02 38.17 19.10
CA GLY A 214 -17.71 38.47 19.69
C GLY A 214 -16.62 37.51 19.19
N GLY A 215 -15.57 38.06 18.57
CA GLY A 215 -14.53 37.30 17.87
C GLY A 215 -13.42 36.68 18.74
N GLY A 216 -12.44 36.08 18.05
CA GLY A 216 -11.16 35.62 18.59
C GLY A 216 -10.35 34.95 17.48
N TYR A 217 -9.39 35.64 16.86
CA TYR A 217 -7.95 35.51 17.17
C TYR A 217 -7.41 34.07 17.15
N TYR A 218 -6.65 33.74 16.10
CA TYR A 218 -5.74 32.59 16.05
C TYR A 218 -4.40 32.95 16.69
N PRO A 219 -3.90 32.23 17.71
CA PRO A 219 -2.51 32.33 18.11
C PRO A 219 -1.69 31.15 17.57
N GLY A 220 -0.79 31.47 16.65
CA GLY A 220 0.64 31.30 16.88
C GLY A 220 1.21 29.88 16.91
N MET A 221 1.75 29.48 15.75
CA MET A 221 2.88 28.56 15.66
C MET A 221 3.98 28.94 16.65
N ARG A 222 4.37 28.00 17.53
CA ARG A 222 5.68 28.05 18.20
C ARG A 222 6.55 26.92 17.68
N LYS A 223 7.52 27.30 16.85
CA LYS A 223 8.73 26.52 16.59
C LYS A 223 9.44 26.27 17.93
N ARG A 224 9.85 25.03 18.18
CA ARG A 224 10.87 24.71 19.20
C ARG A 224 11.99 23.92 18.54
N LYS A 225 13.15 24.57 18.47
CA LYS A 225 14.49 24.04 18.80
C LYS A 225 15.35 25.25 19.15
N PRO A 226 16.39 25.12 19.98
CA PRO A 226 17.54 24.22 19.75
C PRO A 226 17.32 22.77 20.18
#